data_AF-A0A452GJC7-F1
#
_entry.id   AF-A0A452GJC7-F1
#
_cell.length_a   1.000
_cell.length_b   1.000
_cell.length_c   1.000
_cell.angle_alpha   90.00
_cell.angle_beta   90.00
_cell.angle_gamma   90.00
#
_symmetry.space_group_name_H-M   'P 1'
#
loop_
_entity.id
_entity.type
_entity.pdbx_description
1 polymer ?
#
loop_
_entity_poly.entity_id
_entity_poly.type
_entity_poly.pdbx_seq_one_letter_code
_entity_poly.pdbx_strand_id
1 'polypeptide(L)'
;MEKTYSLTAHYDEFQEVRCASKYNSGTLPNGFNLQLGAGAKKPRRGLPRWTRREICLLSGLVFAAGLCVILGCVLLLKYLAMERAAYCLEDCQEKKAFVKASLFIANNIDPTIDPCKDFYSFACGSWLHRHSIPEDKLHYGIIATIGEQNEEKLRRLLQRPVRRGSRASAERKVKEFFRSCLDMGEIDRLGPRPMLEVIEDCGGWDGPATGRQARWDFNELLYKTQGVYSTAVLFSLTVNLDDKNSSRYVIRVSEGRQGRAGQDSCSQEASG
;
A
#
# COMPACT_ATOMS: atom_id res chain seq x y z
N MET A 1 21.37 5.12 -13.58
CA MET A 1 21.18 4.80 -12.15
C MET A 1 19.70 4.79 -11.86
N GLU A 2 19.10 3.61 -11.98
CA GLU A 2 17.68 3.36 -11.68
C GLU A 2 17.46 3.52 -10.18
N LYS A 3 16.44 4.31 -9.81
CA LYS A 3 15.90 4.30 -8.45
C LYS A 3 14.78 3.29 -8.44
N THR A 4 15.06 2.13 -7.85
CA THR A 4 14.08 1.08 -7.58
C THR A 4 13.08 1.63 -6.55
N TYR A 5 11.84 1.85 -6.97
CA TYR A 5 10.76 2.19 -6.05
C TYR A 5 10.29 0.91 -5.36
N SER A 6 10.61 0.78 -4.07
CA SER A 6 10.11 -0.30 -3.23
C SER A 6 8.60 -0.14 -3.02
N LEU A 7 7.81 -1.11 -3.52
CA LEU A 7 6.38 -1.25 -3.29
C LEU A 7 6.14 -2.01 -1.97
N THR A 8 6.58 -1.47 -0.84
CA THR A 8 6.09 -1.94 0.47
C THR A 8 4.83 -1.18 0.82
N ALA A 9 3.69 -1.78 0.47
CA ALA A 9 2.37 -1.36 0.92
C ALA A 9 2.33 -1.39 2.47
N HIS A 10 2.29 -0.22 3.07
CA HIS A 10 2.14 -0.03 4.51
C HIS A 10 0.73 -0.47 4.94
N TYR A 11 0.60 -1.72 5.37
CA TYR A 11 -0.61 -2.23 6.01
C TYR A 11 -0.61 -1.82 7.49
N ASP A 12 -1.00 -0.57 7.77
CA ASP A 12 -1.35 -0.17 9.14
C ASP A 12 -2.82 0.26 9.17
N GLU A 13 -3.65 -0.55 9.81
CA GLU A 13 -4.55 -0.09 10.88
C GLU A 13 -5.34 -1.28 11.49
N PHE A 14 -5.50 -1.25 12.81
CA PHE A 14 -6.31 -2.12 13.69
C PHE A 14 -5.76 -3.51 14.06
N GLN A 15 -4.88 -3.56 15.06
CA GLN A 15 -5.19 -4.05 16.41
C GLN A 15 -3.99 -3.74 17.33
N GLU A 16 -4.17 -2.80 18.26
CA GLU A 16 -3.18 -2.55 19.32
C GLU A 16 -3.17 -3.75 20.29
N VAL A 17 -2.27 -4.71 20.07
CA VAL A 17 -1.82 -5.59 21.15
C VAL A 17 -0.64 -4.90 21.81
N ARG A 18 -0.89 -4.19 22.92
CA ARG A 18 0.17 -3.65 23.78
C ARG A 18 0.96 -4.81 24.39
N CYS A 19 2.09 -5.18 23.81
CA CYS A 19 3.11 -5.94 24.52
C CYS A 19 3.83 -5.00 25.52
N ALA A 20 3.37 -5.00 26.76
CA ALA A 20 4.09 -4.40 27.87
C ALA A 20 5.37 -5.22 28.14
N SER A 21 6.54 -4.63 27.89
CA SER A 21 7.81 -5.21 28.34
C SER A 21 7.92 -5.01 29.86
N LYS A 22 7.63 -6.06 30.63
CA LYS A 22 8.03 -6.15 32.03
C LYS A 22 9.54 -6.37 32.08
N TYR A 23 10.31 -5.30 32.23
CA TYR A 23 11.70 -5.41 32.69
C TYR A 23 11.68 -5.78 34.17
N ASN A 24 11.96 -7.05 34.45
CA ASN A 24 12.23 -7.55 35.79
C ASN A 24 13.70 -7.24 36.10
N SER A 25 13.96 -6.23 36.95
CA SER A 25 15.32 -5.94 37.44
C SER A 25 15.74 -7.04 38.41
N GLY A 26 16.54 -7.99 37.91
CA GLY A 26 17.26 -8.94 38.73
C GLY A 26 18.32 -8.24 39.57
N THR A 27 18.14 -8.29 40.88
CA THR A 27 19.14 -8.00 41.91
C THR A 27 20.30 -8.99 41.84
N LEU A 28 21.53 -8.49 41.83
CA LEU A 28 22.71 -9.21 42.33
C LEU A 28 23.50 -8.32 43.30
N PRO A 29 24.07 -8.90 44.36
CA PRO A 29 24.53 -8.20 45.55
C PRO A 29 25.98 -7.79 45.42
N ASN A 30 26.38 -6.69 46.05
CA ASN A 30 27.77 -6.47 46.45
C ASN A 30 27.82 -5.60 47.71
N GLY A 31 27.98 -6.26 48.85
CA GLY A 31 28.55 -5.65 50.03
C GLY A 31 30.07 -5.61 49.86
N PHE A 32 30.64 -4.41 49.84
CA PHE A 32 32.05 -4.18 50.14
C PHE A 32 32.15 -2.90 50.97
N ASN A 33 32.41 -3.09 52.28
CA ASN A 33 32.85 -2.04 53.18
C ASN A 33 34.31 -1.70 52.84
N LEU A 34 34.60 -0.42 52.58
CA LEU A 34 35.97 0.07 52.51
C LEU A 34 36.24 0.94 53.73
N GLN A 35 36.88 0.31 54.70
CA GLN A 35 37.36 0.86 55.96
C GLN A 35 38.48 1.86 55.68
N LEU A 36 38.33 3.10 56.16
CA LEU A 36 39.39 4.11 56.16
C LEU A 36 40.52 3.67 57.09
N GLY A 37 41.66 3.29 56.51
CA GLY A 37 42.92 3.12 57.22
C GLY A 37 43.64 4.46 57.40
N ALA A 38 43.76 4.90 58.65
CA ALA A 38 44.67 5.95 59.06
C ALA A 38 46.12 5.44 59.01
N GLY A 39 47.02 6.19 58.37
CA GLY A 39 48.42 5.77 58.24
C GLY A 39 49.40 6.88 57.86
N ALA A 40 50.13 7.32 58.88
CA ALA A 40 51.51 7.83 58.85
C ALA A 40 51.87 9.08 58.01
N LYS A 41 52.19 10.17 58.75
CA LYS A 41 52.96 11.32 58.29
C LYS A 41 54.37 10.88 57.84
N LYS A 42 54.76 11.19 56.60
CA LYS A 42 56.14 11.15 56.11
C LYS A 42 56.45 12.37 55.22
N PRO A 43 57.74 12.78 55.12
CA PRO A 43 58.14 14.17 54.99
C PRO A 43 58.02 14.68 53.55
N ARG A 44 57.57 15.92 53.41
CA ARG A 44 57.46 16.64 52.14
C ARG A 44 58.85 16.85 51.52
N ARG A 45 59.14 16.11 50.44
CA ARG A 45 60.16 16.48 49.45
C ARG A 45 59.46 17.31 48.38
N GLY A 46 60.03 18.49 48.09
CA GLY A 46 59.41 19.51 47.25
C GLY A 46 59.13 19.01 45.84
N LEU A 47 57.84 18.86 45.52
CA LEU A 47 57.37 18.88 44.14
C LEU A 47 57.44 20.33 43.62
N PRO A 48 57.72 20.55 42.32
CA PRO A 48 57.90 21.89 41.77
C PRO A 48 56.69 22.78 42.06
N ARG A 49 56.93 24.03 42.43
CA ARG A 49 55.90 25.01 42.77
C ARG A 49 55.26 25.51 41.48
N TRP A 50 54.32 24.74 40.94
CA TRP A 50 53.52 25.12 39.79
C TRP A 50 52.87 26.48 40.04
N THR A 51 52.99 27.38 39.08
CA THR A 51 52.35 28.70 39.19
C THR A 51 50.84 28.53 39.07
N ARG A 52 50.06 29.39 39.74
CA ARG A 52 48.58 29.35 39.74
C ARG A 52 47.97 29.21 38.33
N ARG A 53 48.66 29.75 37.32
CA ARG A 53 48.27 29.70 35.91
C ARG A 53 48.33 28.29 35.34
N GLU A 54 49.39 27.54 35.64
CA GLU A 54 49.57 26.18 35.10
C GLU A 54 48.63 25.16 35.76
N ILE A 55 48.29 25.33 37.04
CA ILE A 55 47.28 24.51 37.74
C ILE A 55 45.88 24.74 37.14
N CYS A 56 45.53 26.00 36.83
CA CYS A 56 44.27 26.31 36.13
C CYS A 56 44.23 25.73 34.71
N LEU A 57 45.35 25.75 33.98
CA LEU A 57 45.41 25.17 32.63
C LEU A 57 45.31 23.64 32.65
N LEU A 58 46.00 22.96 33.57
CA LEU A 58 45.92 21.51 33.70
C LEU A 58 44.54 21.05 34.17
N SER A 59 43.91 21.76 35.11
CA SER A 59 42.53 21.44 35.53
C SER A 59 41.51 21.68 34.42
N GLY A 60 41.67 22.75 33.63
CA GLY A 60 40.84 23.00 32.44
C GLY A 60 41.00 21.91 31.37
N LEU A 61 42.22 21.45 31.11
CA LEU A 61 42.49 20.36 30.16
C LEU A 61 41.91 19.03 30.62
N VAL A 62 42.02 18.70 31.92
CA VAL A 62 41.42 17.49 32.48
C VAL A 62 39.89 17.53 32.41
N PHE A 63 39.28 18.68 32.66
CA PHE A 63 37.83 18.85 32.54
C PHE A 63 37.37 18.74 31.07
N ALA A 64 38.09 19.36 30.13
CA ALA A 64 37.80 19.27 28.71
C ALA A 64 37.95 17.82 28.19
N ALA A 65 39.00 17.11 28.59
CA ALA A 65 39.18 15.70 28.26
C ALA A 65 38.06 14.82 28.85
N GLY A 66 37.67 15.07 30.10
CA GLY A 66 36.53 14.39 30.73
C GLY A 66 35.22 14.63 30.00
N LEU A 67 34.93 15.86 29.59
CA LEU A 67 33.74 16.18 28.78
C LEU A 67 33.78 15.49 27.41
N CYS A 68 34.92 15.45 26.72
CA CYS A 68 35.07 14.75 25.45
C CYS A 68 34.83 13.23 25.60
N VAL A 69 35.32 12.61 26.68
CA VAL A 69 35.07 11.20 26.97
C VAL A 69 33.59 10.95 27.25
N ILE A 70 32.94 11.81 28.05
CA ILE A 70 31.50 11.68 28.35
C ILE A 70 30.67 11.83 27.07
N LEU A 71 30.97 12.84 26.23
CA LEU A 71 30.29 13.04 24.95
C LEU A 71 30.52 11.85 24.00
N GLY A 72 31.75 11.32 23.93
CA GLY A 72 32.06 10.11 23.17
C GLY A 72 31.29 8.88 23.66
N CYS A 73 31.23 8.66 24.97
CA CYS A 73 30.46 7.57 25.58
C CYS A 73 28.94 7.74 25.33
N VAL A 74 28.40 8.95 25.44
CA VAL A 74 26.98 9.22 25.16
C VAL A 74 26.67 8.97 23.68
N LEU A 75 27.53 9.41 22.76
CA LEU A 75 27.38 9.16 21.33
C LEU A 75 27.47 7.66 21.00
N LEU A 76 28.42 6.93 21.61
CA LEU A 76 28.55 5.47 21.44
C LEU A 76 27.32 4.72 21.99
N LEU A 77 26.82 5.10 23.17
CA LEU A 77 25.61 4.52 23.74
C LEU A 77 24.38 4.82 22.87
N LYS A 78 24.29 6.03 22.31
CA LYS A 78 23.22 6.39 21.37
C LYS A 78 23.32 5.60 20.07
N TYR A 79 24.52 5.38 19.55
CA TYR A 79 24.77 4.58 18.35
C TYR A 79 24.38 3.10 18.56
N LEU A 80 24.86 2.48 19.65
CA LEU A 80 24.52 1.10 20.01
C LEU A 80 23.02 0.92 20.31
N ALA A 81 22.39 1.90 20.95
CA ALA A 81 20.95 1.87 21.20
C ALA A 81 20.13 1.98 19.89
N MET A 82 20.61 2.77 18.92
CA MET A 82 19.95 2.93 17.63
C MET A 82 20.02 1.67 16.77
N GLU A 83 21.19 1.00 16.72
CA GLU A 83 21.35 -0.28 16.03
C GLU A 83 20.47 -1.38 16.66
N ARG A 84 20.43 -1.44 18.00
CA ARG A 84 19.61 -2.44 18.70
C ARG A 84 18.11 -2.19 18.54
N ALA A 85 17.69 -0.93 18.48
CA ALA A 85 16.30 -0.56 18.23
C ALA A 85 15.85 -0.91 16.81
N ALA A 86 16.70 -0.71 15.80
CA ALA A 86 16.42 -1.10 14.42
C ALA A 86 16.26 -2.63 14.29
N TYR A 87 17.19 -3.40 14.88
CA TYR A 87 17.15 -4.86 14.87
C TYR A 87 15.89 -5.42 15.58
N CYS A 88 15.53 -4.88 16.75
CA CYS A 88 14.32 -5.29 17.45
C CYS A 88 13.03 -4.89 16.70
N LEU A 89 13.04 -3.82 15.91
CA LEU A 89 11.88 -3.41 15.12
C LEU A 89 11.64 -4.35 13.95
N GLU A 90 12.71 -4.77 13.26
CA GLU A 90 12.65 -5.67 12.10
C GLU A 90 12.19 -7.09 12.51
N ASP A 91 12.80 -7.67 13.54
CA ASP A 91 12.42 -8.99 14.10
C ASP A 91 10.99 -8.97 14.71
N CYS A 92 10.55 -7.84 15.25
CA CYS A 92 9.18 -7.67 15.75
C CYS A 92 8.16 -7.58 14.61
N GLN A 93 8.51 -6.93 13.49
CA GLN A 93 7.62 -6.88 12.32
C GLN A 93 7.47 -8.25 11.67
N GLU A 94 8.55 -9.01 11.54
CA GLU A 94 8.51 -10.37 11.00
C GLU A 94 7.65 -11.30 11.87
N LYS A 95 7.84 -11.28 13.20
CA LYS A 95 7.01 -12.05 14.14
C LYS A 95 5.54 -11.69 14.07
N LYS A 96 5.21 -10.39 13.98
CA LYS A 96 3.81 -9.93 13.82
C LYS A 96 3.19 -10.42 12.51
N ALA A 97 3.93 -10.34 11.40
CA ALA A 97 3.47 -10.82 10.11
C ALA A 97 3.22 -12.33 10.13
N PHE A 98 4.15 -13.09 10.73
CA PHE A 98 4.01 -14.54 10.87
C PHE A 98 2.78 -14.93 11.71
N VAL A 99 2.58 -14.30 12.88
CA VAL A 99 1.41 -14.56 13.72
C VAL A 99 0.10 -14.20 13.00
N LYS A 100 0.08 -13.10 12.24
CA LYS A 100 -1.10 -12.72 11.46
C LYS A 100 -1.40 -13.73 10.36
N ALA A 101 -0.38 -14.20 9.64
CA ALA A 101 -0.51 -15.19 8.59
C ALA A 101 -0.97 -16.55 9.14
N SER A 102 -0.39 -16.99 10.27
CA SER A 102 -0.76 -18.26 10.89
C SER A 102 -2.20 -18.25 11.42
N LEU A 103 -2.64 -17.14 12.05
CA LEU A 103 -4.03 -16.96 12.47
C LEU A 103 -4.99 -16.93 11.27
N PHE A 104 -4.62 -16.24 10.19
CA PHE A 104 -5.43 -16.20 8.96
C PHE A 104 -5.65 -17.61 8.39
N ILE A 105 -4.58 -18.41 8.29
CA ILE A 105 -4.66 -19.79 7.81
C ILE A 105 -5.49 -20.65 8.77
N ALA A 106 -5.19 -20.61 10.07
CA ALA A 106 -5.88 -21.40 11.08
C ALA A 106 -7.38 -21.12 11.13
N ASN A 107 -7.80 -19.88 10.91
CA ASN A 107 -9.21 -19.52 10.88
C ASN A 107 -9.94 -20.07 9.65
N ASN A 108 -9.27 -20.28 8.52
CA ASN A 108 -9.90 -20.70 7.26
C ASN A 108 -9.97 -22.23 7.11
N ILE A 109 -9.10 -22.96 7.81
CA ILE A 109 -9.07 -24.43 7.79
C ILE A 109 -10.30 -25.01 8.52
N ASP A 110 -10.88 -26.05 7.94
CA ASP A 110 -11.84 -26.96 8.58
C ASP A 110 -11.14 -28.30 8.89
N PRO A 111 -10.80 -28.57 10.16
CA PRO A 111 -10.07 -29.78 10.55
C PRO A 111 -10.94 -31.05 10.53
N THR A 112 -12.24 -30.94 10.28
CA THR A 112 -13.15 -32.10 10.22
C THR A 112 -13.06 -32.85 8.89
N ILE A 113 -12.51 -32.21 7.85
CA ILE A 113 -12.36 -32.77 6.52
C ILE A 113 -10.97 -33.42 6.36
N ASP A 114 -10.94 -34.60 5.73
CA ASP A 114 -9.69 -35.28 5.39
C ASP A 114 -8.99 -34.55 4.22
N PRO A 115 -7.80 -33.95 4.42
CA PRO A 115 -7.10 -33.20 3.38
C PRO A 115 -6.68 -34.06 2.19
N CYS A 116 -6.55 -35.38 2.36
CA CYS A 116 -6.20 -36.31 1.28
C CYS A 116 -7.39 -36.61 0.35
N LYS A 117 -8.61 -36.26 0.76
CA LYS A 117 -9.84 -36.48 -0.01
C LYS A 117 -10.37 -35.20 -0.65
N ASP A 118 -10.42 -34.11 0.11
CA ASP A 118 -10.85 -32.80 -0.37
C ASP A 118 -10.05 -31.69 0.32
N PHE A 119 -8.93 -31.34 -0.30
CA PHE A 119 -8.06 -30.29 0.21
C PHE A 119 -8.72 -28.90 0.16
N TYR A 120 -9.67 -28.66 -0.76
CA TYR A 120 -10.33 -27.36 -0.86
C TYR A 120 -11.26 -27.14 0.33
N SER A 121 -12.13 -28.11 0.64
CA SER A 121 -13.01 -28.03 1.81
C SER A 121 -12.23 -28.04 3.11
N PHE A 122 -11.12 -28.78 3.20
CA PHE A 122 -10.21 -28.71 4.35
C PHE A 122 -9.58 -27.32 4.51
N ALA A 123 -9.05 -26.71 3.44
CA ALA A 123 -8.31 -25.45 3.55
C ALA A 123 -9.21 -24.20 3.63
N CYS A 124 -10.41 -24.25 3.03
CA CYS A 124 -11.30 -23.12 2.86
C CYS A 124 -12.67 -23.29 3.52
N GLY A 125 -13.06 -24.48 3.97
CA GLY A 125 -14.43 -24.79 4.42
C GLY A 125 -14.94 -23.84 5.50
N SER A 126 -14.11 -23.56 6.51
CA SER A 126 -14.45 -22.60 7.57
C SER A 126 -14.63 -21.17 7.04
N TRP A 127 -13.93 -20.79 5.97
CA TRP A 127 -14.13 -19.48 5.32
C TRP A 127 -15.48 -19.41 4.59
N LEU A 128 -15.83 -20.45 3.82
CA LEU A 128 -17.10 -20.54 3.10
C LEU A 128 -18.30 -20.47 4.06
N HIS A 129 -18.21 -21.13 5.21
CA HIS A 129 -19.28 -21.10 6.22
C HIS A 129 -19.50 -19.72 6.82
N ARG A 130 -18.45 -18.89 6.93
CA ARG A 130 -18.55 -17.53 7.51
C ARG A 130 -18.85 -16.44 6.48
N HIS A 131 -18.60 -16.70 5.19
CA HIS A 131 -18.70 -15.71 4.13
C HIS A 131 -19.66 -16.19 3.04
N SER A 132 -20.95 -15.94 3.25
CA SER A 132 -21.94 -16.06 2.18
C SER A 132 -21.68 -15.01 1.10
N ILE A 133 -22.05 -15.33 -0.13
CA ILE A 133 -21.98 -14.38 -1.25
C ILE A 133 -22.98 -13.24 -0.98
N PRO A 134 -22.53 -11.97 -0.90
CA PRO A 134 -23.42 -10.82 -0.77
C PRO A 134 -24.37 -10.67 -1.96
N GLU A 135 -25.55 -10.08 -1.76
CA GLU A 135 -26.58 -9.95 -2.82
C GLU A 135 -26.12 -9.10 -4.03
N ASP A 136 -25.17 -8.19 -3.82
CA ASP A 136 -24.59 -7.35 -4.86
C ASP A 136 -23.49 -8.06 -5.68
N LYS A 137 -23.22 -9.34 -5.42
CA LYS A 137 -22.07 -10.05 -5.99
C LYS A 137 -22.44 -11.40 -6.61
N LEU A 138 -21.82 -11.70 -7.74
CA LEU A 138 -21.93 -13.00 -8.40
C LEU A 138 -20.96 -14.03 -7.80
N HIS A 139 -19.80 -13.59 -7.34
CA HIS A 139 -18.77 -14.43 -6.73
C HIS A 139 -18.13 -13.69 -5.55
N TYR A 140 -17.81 -14.43 -4.50
CA TYR A 140 -17.16 -13.88 -3.33
C TYR A 140 -16.03 -14.79 -2.84
N GLY A 141 -14.87 -14.20 -2.64
CA GLY A 141 -13.61 -14.88 -2.35
C GLY A 141 -12.57 -13.91 -1.80
N ILE A 142 -11.40 -14.43 -1.44
CA ILE A 142 -10.31 -13.61 -0.86
C ILE A 142 -9.89 -12.45 -1.77
N ILE A 143 -9.84 -12.66 -3.09
CA ILE A 143 -9.50 -11.59 -4.05
C ILE A 143 -10.54 -10.46 -4.03
N ALA A 144 -11.83 -10.81 -3.94
CA ALA A 144 -12.90 -9.82 -3.84
C ALA A 144 -12.79 -9.03 -2.53
N THR A 145 -12.53 -9.69 -1.40
CA THR A 145 -12.31 -9.03 -0.10
C THR A 145 -11.11 -8.08 -0.14
N ILE A 146 -10.00 -8.47 -0.77
CA ILE A 146 -8.84 -7.59 -0.95
C ILE A 146 -9.21 -6.39 -1.85
N GLY A 147 -10.00 -6.64 -2.91
CA GLY A 147 -10.53 -5.59 -3.77
C GLY A 147 -11.30 -4.53 -3.01
N GLU A 148 -12.24 -4.93 -2.15
CA GLU A 148 -13.01 -4.02 -1.30
C GLU A 148 -12.12 -3.20 -0.34
N GLN A 149 -11.15 -3.85 0.31
CA GLN A 149 -10.22 -3.16 1.20
C GLN A 149 -9.40 -2.11 0.44
N ASN A 150 -9.00 -2.42 -0.79
CA ASN A 150 -8.28 -1.48 -1.64
C ASN A 150 -9.20 -0.34 -2.12
N GLU A 151 -10.43 -0.64 -2.49
CA GLU A 151 -11.42 0.35 -2.89
C GLU A 151 -11.70 1.35 -1.76
N GLU A 152 -11.89 0.87 -0.53
CA GLU A 152 -12.09 1.74 0.64
C GLU A 152 -10.86 2.63 0.90
N LYS A 153 -9.65 2.09 0.76
CA LYS A 153 -8.42 2.90 0.86
C LYS A 153 -8.35 3.95 -0.26
N LEU A 154 -8.65 3.58 -1.50
CA LEU A 154 -8.67 4.49 -2.65
C LEU A 154 -9.71 5.60 -2.46
N ARG A 155 -10.91 5.25 -2.01
CA ARG A 155 -11.99 6.19 -1.66
C ARG A 155 -11.50 7.22 -0.63
N ARG A 156 -10.87 6.77 0.47
CA ARG A 156 -10.27 7.67 1.47
C ARG A 156 -9.21 8.58 0.87
N LEU A 157 -8.35 8.07 -0.01
CA LEU A 157 -7.31 8.86 -0.66
C LEU A 157 -7.86 9.92 -1.61
N LEU A 158 -8.92 9.59 -2.36
CA LEU A 158 -9.57 10.48 -3.30
C LEU A 158 -10.37 11.60 -2.61
N GLN A 159 -10.93 11.32 -1.43
CA GLN A 159 -11.67 12.30 -0.63
C GLN A 159 -10.76 13.33 0.05
N ARG A 160 -9.49 13.01 0.30
CA ARG A 160 -8.53 13.94 0.90
C ARG A 160 -8.33 15.18 0.01
N PRO A 161 -8.03 16.35 0.60
CA PRO A 161 -7.76 17.58 -0.16
C PRO A 161 -6.61 17.37 -1.16
N VAL A 162 -6.66 18.11 -2.27
CA VAL A 162 -5.62 18.08 -3.30
C VAL A 162 -4.34 18.67 -2.70
N ARG A 163 -3.24 17.91 -2.68
CA ARG A 163 -1.95 18.38 -2.17
C ARG A 163 -1.21 19.20 -3.22
N ARG A 164 -1.25 18.75 -4.48
CA ARG A 164 -0.63 19.45 -5.63
C ARG A 164 -1.66 20.30 -6.36
N GLY A 165 -1.73 21.58 -6.02
CA GLY A 165 -2.79 22.50 -6.47
C GLY A 165 -2.80 22.90 -7.95
N SER A 166 -1.73 22.59 -8.72
CA SER A 166 -1.68 22.92 -10.16
C SER A 166 -2.84 22.30 -10.93
N ARG A 167 -3.46 23.06 -11.86
CA ARG A 167 -4.54 22.57 -12.73
C ARG A 167 -4.11 21.38 -13.61
N ALA A 168 -2.83 21.31 -13.97
CA ALA A 168 -2.29 20.18 -14.75
C ALA A 168 -2.01 18.93 -13.89
N SER A 169 -2.19 19.00 -12.57
CA SER A 169 -1.90 17.89 -11.66
C SER A 169 -2.81 16.69 -11.90
N ALA A 170 -2.21 15.51 -12.13
CA ALA A 170 -2.95 14.25 -12.20
C ALA A 170 -3.77 13.99 -10.93
N GLU A 171 -3.23 14.37 -9.75
CA GLU A 171 -3.95 14.25 -8.46
C GLU A 171 -5.23 15.09 -8.45
N ARG A 172 -5.18 16.31 -9.00
CA ARG A 172 -6.36 17.17 -9.07
C ARG A 172 -7.41 16.57 -10.00
N LYS A 173 -7.02 16.20 -11.22
CA LYS A 173 -7.91 15.65 -12.24
C LYS A 173 -8.64 14.40 -11.75
N VAL A 174 -7.93 13.42 -11.16
CA VAL A 174 -8.55 12.18 -10.68
C VAL A 174 -9.52 12.43 -9.52
N LYS A 175 -9.21 13.38 -8.62
CA LYS A 175 -10.09 13.73 -7.49
C LYS A 175 -11.31 14.51 -7.93
N GLU A 176 -11.19 15.42 -8.91
CA GLU A 176 -12.32 16.14 -9.50
C GLU A 176 -13.23 15.18 -10.27
N PHE A 177 -12.66 14.27 -11.08
CA PHE A 177 -13.41 13.23 -11.78
C PHE A 177 -14.15 12.29 -10.81
N PHE A 178 -13.51 11.91 -9.69
CA PHE A 178 -14.17 11.14 -8.65
C PHE A 178 -15.35 11.90 -8.02
N ARG A 179 -15.21 13.20 -7.76
CA ARG A 179 -16.30 14.03 -7.23
C ARG A 179 -17.46 14.17 -8.22
N SER A 180 -17.18 14.34 -9.51
CA SER A 180 -18.25 14.43 -10.52
C SER A 180 -19.05 13.13 -10.64
N CYS A 181 -18.43 11.97 -10.40
CA CYS A 181 -19.13 10.68 -10.36
C CYS A 181 -20.05 10.53 -9.15
N LEU A 182 -19.74 11.20 -8.03
CA LEU A 182 -20.54 11.14 -6.80
C LEU A 182 -21.64 12.22 -6.71
N ASP A 183 -21.61 13.23 -7.59
CA ASP A 183 -22.57 14.33 -7.59
C ASP A 183 -23.87 13.92 -8.29
N MET A 184 -24.68 13.13 -7.58
CA MET A 184 -25.99 12.69 -8.08
C MET A 184 -26.92 13.87 -8.40
N GLY A 185 -26.81 14.99 -7.69
CA GLY A 185 -27.65 16.16 -7.93
C GLY A 185 -27.38 16.78 -9.30
N GLU A 186 -26.11 16.91 -9.69
CA GLU A 186 -25.74 17.40 -11.02
C GLU A 186 -26.11 16.38 -12.12
N ILE A 187 -25.91 15.09 -11.88
CA ILE A 187 -26.29 14.01 -12.81
C ILE A 187 -27.80 14.05 -13.08
N ASP A 188 -28.63 14.12 -12.03
CA ASP A 188 -30.09 14.19 -12.14
C ASP A 188 -30.56 15.48 -12.83
N ARG A 189 -29.90 16.60 -12.53
CA ARG A 189 -30.18 17.89 -13.17
C ARG A 189 -29.88 17.86 -14.67
N LEU A 190 -28.80 17.22 -15.09
CA LEU A 190 -28.45 17.08 -16.51
C LEU A 190 -29.40 16.11 -17.23
N GLY A 191 -29.80 15.04 -16.55
CA GLY A 191 -30.70 14.03 -17.08
C GLY A 191 -30.10 13.35 -18.33
N PRO A 192 -30.93 13.00 -19.33
CA PRO A 192 -30.45 12.29 -20.53
C PRO A 192 -29.71 13.20 -21.54
N ARG A 193 -29.67 14.52 -21.31
CA ARG A 193 -29.18 15.50 -22.30
C ARG A 193 -27.77 15.21 -22.82
N PRO A 194 -26.76 14.91 -21.97
CA PRO A 194 -25.42 14.62 -22.46
C PRO A 194 -25.37 13.40 -23.40
N MET A 195 -26.22 12.40 -23.14
CA MET A 195 -26.31 11.22 -24.01
C MET A 195 -27.03 11.52 -25.32
N LEU A 196 -28.08 12.35 -25.29
CA LEU A 196 -28.78 12.79 -26.50
C LEU A 196 -27.86 13.62 -27.42
N GLU A 197 -27.00 14.47 -26.85
CA GLU A 197 -25.99 15.21 -27.61
C GLU A 197 -25.01 14.28 -28.34
N VAL A 198 -24.57 13.21 -27.67
CA VAL A 198 -23.71 12.18 -28.29
C VAL A 198 -24.44 11.42 -29.40
N ILE A 199 -25.71 11.07 -29.20
CA ILE A 199 -26.52 10.39 -30.22
C ILE A 199 -26.69 11.28 -31.45
N GLU A 200 -26.97 12.57 -31.26
CA GLU A 200 -27.10 13.54 -32.35
C GLU A 200 -25.75 13.79 -33.06
N ASP A 201 -24.62 13.85 -32.34
CA ASP A 201 -23.28 13.95 -32.93
C ASP A 201 -22.91 12.71 -33.77
N CYS A 202 -23.54 11.56 -33.50
CA CYS A 202 -23.45 10.33 -34.28
C CYS A 202 -24.45 10.26 -35.46
N GLY A 203 -25.24 11.31 -35.71
CA GLY A 203 -26.23 11.36 -36.80
C GLY A 203 -27.65 10.92 -36.41
N GLY A 204 -27.90 10.72 -35.11
CA GLY A 204 -29.21 10.37 -34.57
C GLY A 204 -29.46 8.85 -34.47
N TRP A 205 -30.62 8.49 -33.93
CA TRP A 205 -31.06 7.09 -33.81
C TRP A 205 -32.52 6.94 -34.23
N ASP A 206 -32.79 6.01 -35.16
CA ASP A 206 -34.12 5.65 -35.69
C ASP A 206 -34.97 4.83 -34.69
N GLY A 207 -34.89 5.15 -33.40
CA GLY A 207 -35.70 4.53 -32.36
C GLY A 207 -37.12 5.12 -32.31
N PRO A 208 -38.12 4.38 -31.77
CA PRO A 208 -39.49 4.86 -31.65
C PRO A 208 -39.64 6.12 -30.76
N ALA A 209 -38.59 6.48 -30.01
CA ALA A 209 -38.59 7.57 -29.04
C ALA A 209 -38.21 8.95 -29.61
N THR A 210 -37.56 9.03 -30.78
CA THR A 210 -36.95 10.29 -31.24
C THR A 210 -37.83 11.09 -32.20
N GLY A 211 -38.81 10.45 -32.85
CA GLY A 211 -39.77 11.10 -33.77
C GLY A 211 -39.13 11.81 -34.98
N ARG A 212 -37.82 11.68 -35.15
CA ARG A 212 -36.99 12.25 -36.21
C ARG A 212 -36.27 11.11 -36.91
N GLN A 213 -36.28 11.13 -38.24
CA GLN A 213 -35.43 10.25 -39.03
C GLN A 213 -33.97 10.62 -38.79
N ALA A 214 -33.17 9.64 -38.41
CA ALA A 214 -31.74 9.80 -38.26
C ALA A 214 -31.11 10.04 -39.64
N ARG A 215 -30.03 10.84 -39.66
CA ARG A 215 -29.28 11.18 -40.87
C ARG A 215 -27.82 10.83 -40.65
N TRP A 216 -27.55 9.56 -40.38
CA TRP A 216 -26.20 9.06 -40.14
C TRP A 216 -25.50 8.67 -41.45
N ASP A 217 -24.21 8.98 -41.53
CA ASP A 217 -23.29 8.39 -42.49
C ASP A 217 -22.53 7.25 -41.81
N PHE A 218 -22.41 6.11 -42.49
CA PHE A 218 -21.79 4.92 -41.90
C PHE A 218 -20.32 5.13 -41.53
N ASN A 219 -19.55 5.83 -42.38
CA ASN A 219 -18.12 6.03 -42.14
C ASN A 219 -17.90 7.05 -41.01
N GLU A 220 -18.70 8.12 -40.99
CA GLU A 220 -18.66 9.10 -39.91
C GLU A 220 -19.07 8.49 -38.58
N LEU A 221 -20.16 7.72 -38.55
CA LEU A 221 -20.60 6.98 -37.36
C LEU A 221 -19.51 6.02 -36.86
N LEU A 222 -18.89 5.26 -37.76
CA LEU A 222 -17.83 4.32 -37.40
C LEU A 222 -16.59 5.04 -36.85
N TYR A 223 -16.21 6.16 -37.45
CA TYR A 223 -15.12 7.01 -36.98
C TYR A 223 -15.42 7.61 -35.60
N LYS A 224 -16.61 8.16 -35.39
CA LYS A 224 -17.03 8.77 -34.11
C LYS A 224 -17.10 7.72 -33.02
N THR A 225 -17.79 6.61 -33.26
CA THR A 225 -17.95 5.54 -32.28
C THR A 225 -16.61 4.93 -31.89
N GLN A 226 -15.76 4.52 -32.84
CA GLN A 226 -14.48 3.88 -32.52
C GLN A 226 -13.38 4.88 -32.11
N GLY A 227 -13.26 6.01 -32.80
CA GLY A 227 -12.13 6.94 -32.65
C GLY A 227 -12.35 8.02 -31.59
N VAL A 228 -13.58 8.49 -31.39
CA VAL A 228 -13.89 9.56 -30.42
C VAL A 228 -14.42 8.95 -29.12
N TYR A 229 -15.41 8.05 -29.23
CA TYR A 229 -16.08 7.47 -28.07
C TYR A 229 -15.53 6.11 -27.64
N SER A 230 -14.49 5.60 -28.31
CA SER A 230 -13.80 4.33 -27.97
C SER A 230 -14.74 3.12 -27.84
N THR A 231 -15.82 3.10 -28.64
CA THR A 231 -16.83 2.04 -28.64
C THR A 231 -16.71 1.19 -29.91
N ALA A 232 -16.52 -0.12 -29.75
CA ALA A 232 -16.44 -1.08 -30.85
C ALA A 232 -17.82 -1.69 -31.13
N VAL A 233 -18.43 -1.35 -32.27
CA VAL A 233 -19.80 -1.78 -32.62
C VAL A 233 -19.83 -3.03 -33.53
N LEU A 234 -18.87 -3.15 -34.47
CA LEU A 234 -18.84 -4.25 -35.46
C LEU A 234 -17.57 -5.09 -35.35
N PHE A 235 -16.44 -4.40 -35.34
CA PHE A 235 -15.12 -4.95 -35.09
C PHE A 235 -14.40 -4.01 -34.12
N SER A 236 -13.42 -4.52 -33.39
CA SER A 236 -12.55 -3.68 -32.58
C SER A 236 -11.25 -3.40 -33.32
N LEU A 237 -10.92 -2.11 -33.43
CA LEU A 237 -9.65 -1.64 -33.92
C LEU A 237 -8.77 -1.28 -32.73
N THR A 238 -7.60 -1.90 -32.61
CA THR A 238 -6.66 -1.63 -31.51
C THR A 238 -5.24 -1.55 -32.01
N VAL A 239 -4.42 -0.73 -31.36
CA VAL A 239 -2.98 -0.66 -31.63
C VAL A 239 -2.27 -1.47 -30.56
N ASN A 240 -1.62 -2.56 -30.97
CA ASN A 240 -0.91 -3.47 -30.07
C ASN A 240 0.52 -3.70 -30.56
N LEU A 241 1.37 -4.24 -29.70
CA LEU A 241 2.70 -4.72 -30.11
C LEU A 241 2.56 -5.82 -31.17
N ASP A 242 3.50 -5.92 -32.09
CA ASP A 242 3.58 -7.02 -33.04
C ASP A 242 4.07 -8.29 -32.32
N ASP A 243 3.31 -9.38 -32.39
CA ASP A 243 3.66 -10.68 -31.77
C ASP A 243 4.97 -11.24 -32.33
N LYS A 244 5.31 -10.88 -33.58
CA LYS A 244 6.56 -11.29 -34.24
C LYS A 244 7.70 -10.30 -34.00
N ASN A 245 7.41 -9.07 -33.57
CA ASN A 245 8.40 -8.03 -33.32
C ASN A 245 7.92 -7.02 -32.26
N SER A 246 8.26 -7.27 -31.00
CA SER A 246 7.88 -6.42 -29.87
C SER A 246 8.47 -5.00 -29.88
N SER A 247 9.30 -4.64 -30.86
CA SER A 247 9.77 -3.26 -31.07
C SER A 247 8.85 -2.43 -31.98
N ARG A 248 7.77 -3.01 -32.51
CA ARG A 248 6.83 -2.33 -33.42
C ARG A 248 5.40 -2.47 -32.93
N TYR A 249 4.59 -1.48 -33.30
CA TYR A 249 3.14 -1.52 -33.13
C TYR A 249 2.46 -1.87 -34.45
N VAL A 250 1.38 -2.63 -34.37
CA VAL A 250 0.52 -3.00 -35.49
C VAL A 250 -0.93 -2.72 -35.14
N ILE A 251 -1.71 -2.37 -36.16
CA ILE A 251 -3.15 -2.27 -36.04
C ILE A 251 -3.72 -3.68 -36.09
N ARG A 252 -4.47 -4.06 -35.05
CA ARG A 252 -5.21 -5.31 -34.98
C ARG A 252 -6.70 -5.03 -35.17
N VAL A 253 -7.30 -5.82 -36.06
CA VAL A 253 -8.75 -5.89 -36.25
C VAL A 253 -9.18 -7.24 -35.68
N SER A 254 -10.12 -7.21 -34.75
CA SER A 254 -10.75 -8.41 -34.22
C SER A 254 -12.27 -8.27 -34.23
N GLU A 255 -12.96 -9.38 -34.06
CA GLU A 255 -14.42 -9.42 -33.93
C GLU A 255 -14.89 -8.45 -32.85
N GLY A 256 -16.03 -7.79 -33.10
CA GLY A 256 -16.62 -6.85 -32.18
C GLY A 256 -17.10 -7.53 -30.90
N ARG A 257 -17.23 -6.75 -29.83
CA ARG A 257 -17.88 -7.27 -28.62
C ARG A 257 -19.37 -7.45 -28.89
N GLN A 258 -19.84 -8.69 -28.82
CA GLN A 258 -21.27 -8.95 -28.74
C GLN A 258 -21.78 -8.40 -27.39
N GLY A 259 -22.86 -7.62 -27.40
CA GLY A 259 -23.46 -7.02 -26.19
C GLY A 259 -24.08 -8.03 -25.20
N ARG A 260 -23.85 -9.34 -25.40
CA ARG A 260 -24.25 -10.41 -24.49
C ARG A 260 -23.00 -11.01 -23.86
N ALA A 261 -22.96 -11.02 -22.54
CA ALA A 261 -21.95 -11.80 -21.82
C ALA A 261 -22.22 -13.30 -22.06
N GLY A 262 -21.27 -14.00 -22.68
CA GLY A 262 -21.29 -15.46 -22.80
C GLY A 262 -21.47 -16.00 -24.22
N GLN A 263 -20.41 -15.96 -25.03
CA GLN A 263 -20.18 -16.95 -26.09
C GLN A 263 -18.82 -17.65 -25.96
N ASP A 264 -17.89 -17.09 -25.18
CA ASP A 264 -16.55 -17.68 -24.96
C ASP A 264 -16.48 -18.74 -23.84
N SER A 265 -17.59 -19.02 -23.14
CA SER A 265 -17.57 -19.94 -21.98
C SER A 265 -17.59 -21.43 -22.34
N CYS A 266 -17.78 -21.82 -23.60
CA CYS A 266 -17.84 -23.24 -24.00
C CYS A 266 -16.59 -23.80 -24.69
N SER A 267 -15.57 -22.98 -24.99
CA SER A 267 -14.46 -23.43 -25.85
C SER A 267 -13.22 -23.94 -25.10
N GLN A 268 -13.23 -23.98 -23.76
CA GLN A 268 -12.08 -24.45 -22.97
C GLN A 268 -12.23 -25.84 -22.34
N GLU A 269 -13.37 -26.52 -22.48
CA GLU A 269 -13.55 -27.91 -21.99
C GLU A 269 -13.25 -29.00 -23.02
N ALA A 270 -12.79 -28.65 -24.23
CA ALA A 270 -12.47 -29.60 -25.29
C ALA A 270 -10.96 -29.66 -25.59
N SER A 271 -10.15 -29.92 -24.56
CA SER A 271 -8.84 -30.55 -24.73
C SER A 271 -8.55 -31.37 -23.48
N GLY A 272 -9.14 -32.57 -23.47
CA GLY A 272 -8.61 -33.71 -22.73
C GLY A 272 -7.48 -34.38 -23.50
#